data_AF-A0A527H617-F1
#
_entry.id   AF-A0A527H617-F1
#
_cell.length_a   1.000
_cell.length_b   1.000
_cell.length_c   1.000
_cell.angle_alpha   90.00
_cell.angle_beta   90.00
_cell.angle_gamma   90.00
#
_symmetry.space_group_name_H-M   'P 1'
#
loop_
_entity.id
_entity.type
_entity.pdbx_description
1 polymer ?
#
loop_
_entity_poly.entity_id
_entity_poly.type
_entity_poly.pdbx_seq_one_letter_code
_entity_poly.pdbx_strand_id
1 'polypeptide(L)'
;ALTDKMADGLSMVYSYFNPDFEERSLGTFMILDHIARARAMGLPHVYLGYWVNGSRKMNYKMRFMPQEHLGPKGWERYTNEAVAR
;
A
#
# COMPACT_ATOMS: atom_id res chain seq x y z
N ALA A 1 -1.03 8.91 10.08
CA ALA A 1 -1.54 8.93 8.69
C ALA A 1 -2.94 9.53 8.70
N LEU A 2 -3.35 10.19 7.62
CA LEU A 2 -4.75 10.42 7.32
C LEU A 2 -5.25 9.23 6.51
N THR A 3 -6.34 8.61 6.96
CA THR A 3 -6.88 7.39 6.35
C THR A 3 -8.39 7.42 6.39
N ASP A 4 -9.00 7.09 5.26
CA ASP A 4 -10.45 6.94 5.15
C ASP A 4 -10.83 5.47 5.26
N LYS A 5 -11.90 5.20 6.00
CA LYS A 5 -12.50 3.86 6.07
C LYS A 5 -13.54 3.71 4.96
N MET A 6 -13.34 2.71 4.11
CA MET A 6 -14.25 2.34 3.02
C MET A 6 -15.05 1.08 3.41
N ALA A 7 -16.00 0.68 2.56
CA ALA A 7 -16.82 -0.51 2.78
C ALA A 7 -15.98 -1.80 2.76
N ASP A 8 -14.90 -1.81 1.98
CA ASP A 8 -14.05 -2.97 1.68
C ASP A 8 -12.57 -2.76 2.03
N GLY A 9 -12.21 -1.63 2.66
CA GLY A 9 -10.81 -1.36 2.94
C GLY A 9 -10.49 -0.07 3.70
N LEU A 10 -9.20 0.16 3.88
CA LEU A 10 -8.63 1.41 4.40
C LEU A 10 -7.89 2.14 3.28
N SER A 11 -8.20 3.41 3.04
CA SER A 11 -7.53 4.24 2.04
C SER A 11 -6.52 5.18 2.69
N MET A 12 -5.23 4.96 2.41
CA MET A 12 -4.15 5.79 2.94
C MET A 12 -4.01 7.07 2.10
N VAL A 13 -4.64 8.16 2.54
CA VAL A 13 -4.71 9.44 1.80
C VAL A 13 -3.41 10.23 1.92
N TYR A 14 -2.95 10.47 3.16
CA TYR A 14 -1.70 11.17 3.43
C TYR A 14 -0.92 10.50 4.56
N SER A 15 0.39 10.47 4.42
CA SER A 15 1.31 10.00 5.45
C SER A 15 2.49 10.95 5.55
N TYR A 16 2.84 11.30 6.78
CA TYR A 16 4.04 12.05 7.12
C TYR A 16 4.69 11.41 8.33
N PHE A 17 6.01 11.55 8.43
CA PHE A 17 6.83 11.07 9.53
C PHE A 17 8.03 12.00 9.69
N ASN A 18 8.67 11.99 10.85
CA ASN A 18 9.85 12.82 11.07
C ASN A 18 11.03 12.26 10.22
N PRO A 19 11.61 13.06 9.30
CA PRO A 19 12.73 12.63 8.46
C PRO A 19 14.00 12.27 9.23
N ASP A 20 14.17 12.76 10.46
CA ASP A 20 15.33 12.43 11.32
C ASP A 20 15.42 10.93 11.64
N PHE A 21 14.34 10.18 11.43
CA PHE A 21 14.25 8.74 11.66
C PHE A 21 14.11 7.93 10.36
N GLU A 22 14.65 8.42 9.24
CA GLU A 22 14.55 7.75 7.94
C GLU A 22 15.05 6.28 7.97
N GLU A 23 16.13 6.01 8.70
CA GLU A 23 16.70 4.65 8.88
C GLU A 23 15.71 3.65 9.49
N ARG A 24 14.70 4.14 10.22
CA ARG A 24 13.68 3.30 10.87
C ARG A 24 12.57 2.87 9.91
N SER A 25 12.57 3.35 8.66
CA SER A 25 11.58 3.01 7.63
C SER A 25 10.14 3.23 8.09
N LEU A 26 9.87 4.36 8.76
CA LEU A 26 8.56 4.66 9.37
C LEU A 26 7.40 4.61 8.36
N GLY A 27 7.62 5.02 7.11
CA GLY A 27 6.61 4.89 6.06
C GLY A 27 6.21 3.44 5.78
N THR A 28 7.17 2.52 5.74
CA THR A 28 6.91 1.07 5.59
C THR A 28 6.18 0.53 6.81
N PHE A 29 6.61 0.90 8.02
CA PHE A 29 5.93 0.50 9.25
C PHE A 29 4.46 0.92 9.25
N MET A 30 4.16 2.17 8.85
CA MET A 30 2.79 2.68 8.76
C MET A 30 1.93 1.82 7.83
N ILE A 31 2.46 1.42 6.67
CA ILE A 31 1.72 0.57 5.73
C ILE A 31 1.43 -0.81 6.33
N LEU A 32 2.44 -1.44 6.96
CA LEU A 32 2.28 -2.74 7.61
C LEU A 32 1.26 -2.69 8.77
N ASP A 33 1.27 -1.62 9.56
CA ASP A 33 0.30 -1.37 10.62
C ASP A 33 -1.13 -1.24 10.04
N HIS A 34 -1.31 -0.57 8.91
CA HIS A 34 -2.63 -0.46 8.27
C HIS A 34 -3.11 -1.78 7.69
N ILE A 35 -2.22 -2.61 7.15
CA ILE A 35 -2.54 -3.98 6.73
C ILE A 35 -3.00 -4.82 7.92
N ALA A 36 -2.29 -4.74 9.04
CA ALA A 36 -2.68 -5.44 10.27
C ALA A 36 -4.04 -4.98 10.80
N ARG A 37 -4.31 -3.67 10.78
CA ARG A 37 -5.61 -3.09 11.17
C ARG A 37 -6.74 -3.52 10.25
N ALA A 38 -6.56 -3.42 8.93
CA ALA A 38 -7.57 -3.85 7.97
C ALA A 38 -7.94 -5.32 8.20
N ARG A 39 -6.94 -6.18 8.40
CA ARG A 39 -7.14 -7.60 8.74
C ARG A 39 -7.92 -7.79 10.05
N ALA A 40 -7.57 -7.06 11.10
CA ALA A 40 -8.28 -7.12 12.38
C ALA A 40 -9.74 -6.65 12.28
N MET A 41 -10.04 -5.74 11.34
CA MET A 41 -11.38 -5.24 11.05
C MET A 41 -12.16 -6.13 10.07
N GLY A 42 -11.56 -7.20 9.53
CA GLY A 42 -12.16 -8.04 8.49
C GLY A 42 -12.28 -7.34 7.14
N LEU A 43 -11.51 -6.28 6.90
CA LEU A 43 -11.50 -5.55 5.64
C LEU A 43 -10.47 -6.17 4.69
N PRO A 44 -10.85 -6.52 3.44
CA PRO A 44 -9.96 -7.22 2.52
C PRO A 44 -8.84 -6.34 1.93
N HIS A 45 -9.01 -5.01 1.88
CA HIS A 45 -8.10 -4.15 1.14
C HIS A 45 -7.46 -3.01 1.97
N VAL A 46 -6.24 -2.64 1.56
CA VAL A 46 -5.60 -1.37 1.91
C VAL A 46 -5.22 -0.67 0.61
N TYR A 47 -5.81 0.51 0.37
CA TYR A 47 -5.55 1.31 -0.81
C TYR A 47 -4.37 2.25 -0.53
N LEU A 48 -3.25 2.03 -1.22
CA LEU A 48 -2.08 2.90 -1.14
C LEU A 48 -2.18 4.13 -2.06
N GLY A 49 -3.30 4.29 -2.77
CA GLY A 49 -3.53 5.36 -3.72
C GLY A 49 -2.73 5.21 -5.02
N TYR A 50 -2.77 6.26 -5.84
CA TYR A 50 -2.26 6.26 -7.23
C TYR A 50 -0.79 5.81 -7.35
N TRP A 51 -0.50 5.01 -8.37
CA TRP A 51 0.83 4.49 -8.68
C TRP A 51 1.15 4.71 -10.16
N VAL A 52 2.40 5.06 -10.44
CA VAL A 52 2.91 5.28 -11.80
C VAL A 52 4.04 4.30 -12.07
N ASN A 53 3.90 3.50 -13.14
CA ASN A 53 4.93 2.56 -13.57
C ASN A 53 6.25 3.29 -13.87
N GLY A 54 7.37 2.77 -13.35
CA GLY A 54 8.70 3.36 -13.49
C GLY A 54 9.01 4.55 -12.55
N SER A 55 8.06 5.00 -11.73
CA SER A 55 8.31 6.11 -10.78
C SER A 55 9.16 5.64 -9.59
N ARG A 56 10.39 6.14 -9.47
CA ARG A 56 11.29 5.87 -8.32
C ARG A 56 10.63 6.21 -6.97
N LYS A 57 9.87 7.31 -6.92
CA LYS A 57 9.18 7.77 -5.70
C LYS A 57 8.03 6.84 -5.28
N MET A 58 7.42 6.10 -6.21
CA MET A 58 6.26 5.24 -5.95
C MET A 58 6.59 3.74 -5.98
N ASN A 59 7.83 3.39 -6.35
CA ASN A 59 8.27 2.00 -6.45
C ASN A 59 8.18 1.22 -5.12
N TYR A 60 8.10 1.91 -3.98
CA TYR A 60 7.94 1.25 -2.69
C TYR A 60 6.60 0.51 -2.55
N LYS A 61 5.53 0.98 -3.19
CA LYS A 61 4.19 0.35 -3.13
C LYS A 61 4.20 -1.07 -3.68
N MET A 62 5.09 -1.34 -4.64
CA MET A 62 5.20 -2.63 -5.31
C MET A 62 5.69 -3.77 -4.41
N ARG A 63 6.20 -3.45 -3.22
CA ARG A 63 6.78 -4.43 -2.29
C ARG A 63 5.74 -5.10 -1.39
N PHE A 64 4.52 -4.56 -1.31
CA PHE A 64 3.46 -5.11 -0.46
C PHE A 64 2.61 -6.07 -1.28
N MET A 65 2.75 -7.36 -1.04
CA MET A 65 2.11 -8.43 -1.81
C MET A 65 1.22 -9.31 -0.91
N PRO A 66 0.15 -9.92 -1.45
CA PRO A 66 -0.37 -9.74 -2.81
C PRO A 66 -1.01 -8.35 -3.01
N GLN A 67 -1.01 -7.84 -4.25
CA GLN A 67 -1.69 -6.58 -4.60
C GLN A 67 -2.41 -6.67 -5.95
N GLU A 68 -3.34 -5.76 -6.14
CA GLU A 68 -4.13 -5.62 -7.36
C GLU A 68 -4.00 -4.18 -7.89
N HIS A 69 -4.02 -4.03 -9.21
CA HIS A 69 -3.96 -2.73 -9.87
C HIS A 69 -5.26 -2.45 -10.59
N LEU A 70 -5.80 -1.25 -10.41
CA LEU A 70 -6.96 -0.79 -11.16
C LEU A 70 -6.51 -0.23 -12.51
N GLY A 71 -6.86 -0.94 -13.58
CA GLY A 71 -6.65 -0.51 -14.97
C GLY A 71 -7.97 -0.31 -15.71
N PRO A 72 -7.92 -0.04 -17.04
CA PRO A 72 -9.11 0.11 -17.87
C PRO A 72 -10.05 -1.10 -17.89
N LYS A 73 -9.51 -2.31 -17.62
CA LYS A 73 -10.26 -3.57 -17.56
C LYS A 73 -10.80 -3.89 -16.15
N GLY A 74 -10.56 -3.01 -15.18
CA GLY A 74 -10.88 -3.23 -13.77
C GLY A 74 -9.65 -3.63 -12.96
N TRP A 75 -9.90 -4.25 -11.81
CA TRP A 75 -8.86 -4.73 -10.90
C TRP A 75 -8.22 -6.02 -11.44
N GLU A 76 -6.89 -6.02 -11.56
CA GLU A 76 -6.11 -7.19 -11.98
C GLU A 76 -5.01 -7.46 -10.97
N ARG A 77 -4.77 -8.75 -10.66
CA ARG A 77 -3.72 -9.15 -9.74
C ARG A 77 -2.35 -8.84 -10.33
N TYR A 78 -1.56 -8.06 -9.60
CA TYR A 78 -0.18 -7.80 -9.97
C TYR A 78 0.68 -9.03 -9.64
N THR A 79 1.50 -9.43 -10.60
CA THR A 79 2.52 -10.47 -10.43
C THR A 79 3.89 -9.81 -10.51
N ASN A 80 4.67 -9.96 -9.44
CA ASN A 80 6.08 -9.60 -9.47
C ASN A 80 6.86 -10.85 -9.84
N GLU A 81 7.49 -10.86 -11.03
CA GLU A 81 8.30 -11.99 -11.49
C GLU A 81 9.44 -12.35 -10.51
N ALA A 82 9.89 -11.38 -9.70
CA ALA A 82 10.91 -11.60 -8.66
C ALA A 82 10.40 -12.35 -7.41
N VAL A 83 9.08 -12.40 -7.17
CA VAL A 83 8.44 -13.08 -6.03
C VAL A 83 7.80 -14.41 -6.46
N ALA A 84 7.78 -14.70 -7.76
CA ALA A 84 7.23 -15.93 -8.34
C ALA A 84 8.21 -17.11 -8.37
N ARG A 85 9.38 -16.98 -7.73
CA ARG A 85 10.38 -18.04 -7.50
C ARG A 85 10.57 -18.24 -6.01
#